data_AF-A0A8T2SQP7-F1
#
_entry.id   AF-A0A8T2SQP7-F1
#
_cell.length_a   1.000
_cell.length_b   1.000
_cell.length_c   1.000
_cell.angle_alpha   90.00
_cell.angle_beta   90.00
_cell.angle_gamma   90.00
#
_symmetry.space_group_name_H-M   'P 1'
#
loop_
_entity.id
_entity.type
_entity.pdbx_description
1 polymer ?
#
loop_
_entity_poly.entity_id
_entity_poly.type
_entity_poly.pdbx_seq_one_letter_code
_entity_poly.pdbx_strand_id
1 'polypeptide(L)'
;MNKLKVILFPFFHRGHWTRIAEQVSGGLIFRPPVFDINAPDLYIPFMAFGTFVVLSGIAFGIFGKFTPEAMSVQFTKGLLGWMANVIIIRLSLYALGNADAAILDIVSYAGYAFVSVSVSILSRIIWSYSYYLVMPWTSLCMAIFLVKTMKRVLFAGVRTYDRDSSKHHYLLLFMAAAQFPLSLWLGYLKNI
;
A
#
# COMPACT_ATOMS: atom_id res chain seq x y z
N MET A 1 -12.25 -7.45 -8.99
CA MET A 1 -12.54 -5.99 -8.95
C MET A 1 -12.84 -5.42 -7.56
N ASN A 2 -13.29 -6.19 -6.58
CA ASN A 2 -13.69 -5.60 -5.28
C ASN A 2 -12.52 -5.03 -4.46
N LYS A 3 -11.31 -5.60 -4.55
CA LYS A 3 -10.16 -5.15 -3.74
C LYS A 3 -9.67 -3.72 -4.06
N LEU A 4 -9.67 -3.30 -5.33
CA LEU A 4 -9.32 -1.92 -5.68
C LEU A 4 -10.26 -0.90 -5.02
N LYS A 5 -11.56 -1.22 -4.92
CA LYS A 5 -12.53 -0.37 -4.20
C LYS A 5 -12.20 -0.29 -2.71
N VAL A 6 -11.72 -1.38 -2.10
CA VAL A 6 -11.30 -1.40 -0.69
C VAL A 6 -10.04 -0.58 -0.47
N ILE A 7 -9.09 -0.59 -1.41
CA ILE A 7 -7.85 0.21 -1.33
C ILE A 7 -8.16 1.71 -1.51
N LEU A 8 -8.96 2.06 -2.52
CA LEU A 8 -9.27 3.46 -2.85
C LEU A 8 -10.35 4.07 -1.95
N PHE A 9 -11.21 3.24 -1.35
CA PHE A 9 -12.29 3.69 -0.49
C PHE A 9 -12.48 2.76 0.72
N PRO A 10 -11.48 2.65 1.60
CA PRO A 10 -11.50 1.73 2.74
C PRO A 10 -12.64 2.01 3.73
N PHE A 11 -13.15 3.24 3.77
CA PHE A 11 -14.27 3.66 4.61
C PHE A 11 -15.58 2.96 4.26
N PHE A 12 -15.78 2.62 2.98
CA PHE A 12 -17.01 1.98 2.51
C PHE A 12 -16.95 0.45 2.58
N HIS A 13 -15.81 -0.13 2.98
CA HIS A 13 -15.73 -1.56 3.22
C HIS A 13 -16.46 -1.93 4.52
N ARG A 14 -17.73 -2.29 4.37
CA ARG A 14 -18.62 -2.77 5.46
C ARG A 14 -18.37 -4.22 5.86
N GLY A 15 -17.55 -4.96 5.10
CA GLY A 15 -17.20 -6.35 5.37
C GLY A 15 -16.19 -6.49 6.51
N HIS A 16 -15.99 -7.73 6.97
CA HIS A 16 -14.92 -8.05 7.90
C HIS A 16 -13.57 -7.91 7.20
N TRP A 17 -12.57 -7.34 7.89
CA TRP A 17 -11.18 -7.23 7.43
C TRP A 17 -10.37 -8.50 7.74
N THR A 18 -11.06 -9.60 7.98
CA THR A 18 -10.49 -10.86 8.43
C THR A 18 -10.33 -11.81 7.26
N ARG A 19 -9.19 -12.50 7.21
CA ARG A 19 -9.02 -13.58 6.24
C ARG A 19 -10.03 -14.67 6.50
N ILE A 20 -10.54 -15.26 5.43
CA ILE A 20 -11.47 -16.39 5.50
C ILE A 20 -10.63 -17.64 5.71
N ALA A 21 -10.76 -18.24 6.90
CA ALA A 21 -10.15 -19.51 7.25
C ALA A 21 -11.22 -20.60 7.26
N GLU A 22 -10.94 -21.71 6.61
CA GLU A 22 -11.74 -22.94 6.72
C GLU A 22 -11.06 -23.90 7.68
N GLN A 23 -11.86 -24.48 8.58
CA GLN A 23 -11.37 -25.50 9.49
C GLN A 23 -11.45 -26.85 8.79
N VAL A 24 -10.28 -27.44 8.56
CA VAL A 24 -10.12 -28.73 7.88
C VAL A 24 -9.47 -29.70 8.87
N SER A 25 -9.70 -31.00 8.73
CA SER A 25 -9.07 -32.05 9.56
C SER A 25 -7.55 -32.03 9.39
N GLY A 26 -6.86 -31.22 10.20
CA GLY A 26 -5.43 -30.92 10.11
C GLY A 26 -5.06 -29.47 10.44
N GLY A 27 -6.03 -28.54 10.52
CA GLY A 27 -5.78 -27.15 10.91
C GLY A 27 -6.71 -26.13 10.24
N LEU A 28 -6.27 -24.87 10.21
CA LEU A 28 -6.97 -23.78 9.51
C LEU A 28 -6.29 -23.56 8.15
N ILE A 29 -7.06 -23.64 7.05
CA ILE A 29 -6.60 -23.32 5.70
C ILE A 29 -7.18 -21.95 5.30
N PHE A 30 -6.31 -21.03 4.90
CA PHE A 30 -6.75 -19.72 4.40
C PHE A 30 -7.06 -19.77 2.91
N ARG A 31 -8.17 -19.14 2.50
CA ARG A 31 -8.54 -19.04 1.09
C ARG A 31 -7.54 -18.14 0.31
N PRO A 32 -7.31 -18.43 -0.99
CA PRO A 32 -6.47 -17.59 -1.83
C PRO A 32 -7.17 -16.27 -2.20
N PRO A 33 -6.43 -15.25 -2.71
CA PRO A 33 -6.96 -13.90 -2.94
C PRO A 33 -8.11 -13.77 -3.93
N VAL A 34 -8.33 -14.79 -4.76
CA VAL A 34 -9.47 -14.86 -5.68
C VAL A 34 -10.79 -15.03 -4.90
N PHE A 35 -10.76 -15.74 -3.77
CA PHE A 35 -11.93 -16.05 -2.95
C PHE A 35 -11.95 -15.29 -1.61
N ASP A 36 -10.90 -14.54 -1.28
CA ASP A 36 -10.80 -13.74 -0.06
C ASP A 36 -10.27 -12.33 -0.39
N ILE A 37 -11.14 -11.33 -0.28
CA ILE A 37 -10.82 -9.92 -0.54
C ILE A 37 -9.76 -9.37 0.42
N ASN A 38 -9.58 -9.97 1.59
CA ASN A 38 -8.62 -9.53 2.61
C ASN A 38 -7.28 -10.27 2.50
N ALA A 39 -7.21 -11.36 1.75
CA ALA A 39 -5.97 -12.09 1.56
C ALA A 39 -5.01 -11.30 0.66
N PRO A 40 -3.77 -11.01 1.07
CA PRO A 40 -2.81 -10.24 0.26
C PRO A 40 -2.54 -10.89 -1.11
N ASP A 41 -2.31 -10.07 -2.14
CA ASP A 41 -1.93 -10.52 -3.48
C ASP A 41 -0.84 -9.65 -4.08
N LEU A 42 0.07 -10.26 -4.85
CA LEU A 42 1.14 -9.53 -5.52
C LEU A 42 0.75 -8.99 -6.91
N TYR A 43 -0.38 -9.45 -7.46
CA TYR A 43 -0.86 -9.04 -8.78
C TYR A 43 -1.18 -7.55 -8.83
N ILE A 44 -2.02 -7.04 -7.93
CA ILE A 44 -2.37 -5.61 -7.90
C ILE A 44 -1.14 -4.73 -7.67
N PRO A 45 -0.25 -5.00 -6.67
CA PRO A 45 0.99 -4.26 -6.50
C PRO A 45 1.85 -4.18 -7.76
N PHE A 46 2.07 -5.30 -8.43
CA PHE A 46 2.90 -5.35 -9.63
C PHE A 46 2.25 -4.57 -10.79
N MET A 47 0.95 -4.76 -11.02
CA MET A 47 0.21 -4.03 -12.04
C MET A 47 0.15 -2.52 -11.73
N ALA A 48 -0.01 -2.14 -10.46
CA ALA A 48 -0.04 -0.75 -10.03
C ALA A 48 1.34 -0.09 -10.17
N PHE A 49 2.43 -0.81 -9.90
CA PHE A 49 3.79 -0.33 -10.16
C PHE A 49 4.01 -0.06 -11.66
N GLY A 50 3.63 -1.00 -12.53
CA GLY A 50 3.69 -0.78 -13.99
C GLY A 50 2.85 0.41 -14.43
N THR A 51 1.64 0.55 -13.89
CA THR A 51 0.75 1.68 -14.16
C THR A 51 1.37 3.00 -13.73
N PHE A 52 1.98 3.05 -12.55
CA PHE A 52 2.70 4.22 -12.04
C PHE A 52 3.82 4.66 -12.99
N VAL A 53 4.62 3.72 -13.49
CA VAL A 53 5.72 4.00 -14.44
C VAL A 53 5.15 4.55 -15.76
N VAL A 54 4.13 3.90 -16.31
CA VAL A 54 3.49 4.32 -17.57
C VAL A 54 2.84 5.70 -17.43
N LEU A 55 2.06 5.95 -16.38
CA LEU A 55 1.42 7.24 -16.13
C LEU A 55 2.46 8.35 -15.92
N SER A 56 3.57 8.06 -15.24
CA SER A 56 4.66 9.03 -15.10
C SER A 56 5.27 9.38 -16.46
N GLY A 57 5.49 8.39 -17.34
CA GLY A 57 5.97 8.61 -18.70
C GLY A 57 5.01 9.45 -19.54
N ILE A 58 3.70 9.15 -19.48
CA ILE A 58 2.65 9.93 -20.14
C ILE A 58 2.65 11.38 -19.63
N ALA A 59 2.70 11.58 -18.31
CA ALA A 59 2.77 12.92 -17.72
C ALA A 59 4.00 13.67 -18.25
N PHE A 60 5.20 13.08 -18.21
CA PHE A 60 6.40 13.70 -18.77
C PHE A 60 6.24 14.06 -20.26
N GLY A 61 5.59 13.20 -21.05
CA GLY A 61 5.31 13.49 -22.47
C GLY A 61 4.40 14.69 -22.66
N ILE A 62 3.27 14.74 -21.94
CA ILE A 62 2.28 15.83 -22.03
C ILE A 62 2.88 17.18 -21.62
N PHE A 63 3.72 17.19 -20.58
CA PHE A 63 4.37 18.41 -20.10
C PHE A 63 5.68 18.74 -20.84
N GLY A 64 6.04 18.02 -21.90
CA GLY A 64 7.22 18.29 -22.72
C GLY A 64 8.55 18.06 -21.99
N LYS A 65 8.58 17.15 -21.01
CA LYS A 65 9.75 16.82 -20.17
C LYS A 65 10.18 15.36 -20.28
N PHE A 66 9.68 14.63 -21.28
CA PHE A 66 10.03 13.23 -21.47
C PHE A 66 11.50 13.08 -21.86
N THR A 67 12.25 12.38 -21.01
CA THR A 67 13.57 11.85 -21.33
C THR A 67 13.66 10.41 -20.83
N PRO A 68 14.44 9.55 -21.50
CA PRO A 68 14.70 8.19 -21.00
C PRO A 68 15.26 8.19 -19.57
N GLU A 69 16.06 9.20 -19.24
CA GLU A 69 16.61 9.40 -17.89
C GLU A 69 15.53 9.76 -16.86
N ALA A 70 14.58 10.65 -17.17
CA ALA A 70 13.48 10.97 -16.26
C ALA A 70 12.63 9.73 -15.97
N MET A 71 12.40 8.90 -16.99
CA MET A 71 11.66 7.64 -16.84
C MET A 71 12.45 6.61 -16.01
N SER A 72 13.76 6.46 -16.23
CA SER A 72 14.59 5.53 -15.46
C SER A 72 14.74 5.95 -13.99
N VAL A 73 14.85 7.26 -13.73
CA VAL A 73 14.84 7.82 -12.37
C VAL A 73 13.52 7.50 -11.68
N GLN A 74 12.39 7.69 -12.36
CA GLN A 74 11.09 7.44 -11.76
C GLN A 74 10.84 5.94 -11.50
N PHE A 75 11.26 5.06 -12.40
CA PHE A 75 11.25 3.61 -12.18
C PHE A 75 12.08 3.21 -10.96
N THR A 76 13.34 3.67 -10.90
CA THR A 76 14.28 3.36 -9.82
C THR A 76 13.78 3.87 -8.48
N LYS A 77 13.26 5.11 -8.47
CA LYS A 77 12.63 5.72 -7.29
C LYS A 77 11.41 4.94 -6.82
N GLY A 78 10.59 4.44 -7.74
CA GLY A 78 9.50 3.52 -7.42
C GLY A 78 10.00 2.24 -6.75
N LEU A 79 10.99 1.57 -7.32
CA LEU A 79 11.56 0.35 -6.76
C LEU A 79 12.16 0.59 -5.36
N LEU A 80 12.93 1.66 -5.19
CA LEU A 80 13.50 2.05 -3.90
C LEU A 80 12.42 2.38 -2.87
N GLY A 81 11.38 3.13 -3.26
CA GLY A 81 10.25 3.45 -2.40
C GLY A 81 9.48 2.20 -1.96
N TRP A 82 9.30 1.23 -2.86
CA TRP A 82 8.66 -0.05 -2.51
C TRP A 82 9.49 -0.81 -1.49
N MET A 83 10.80 -0.98 -1.74
CA MET A 83 11.70 -1.69 -0.83
C MET A 83 11.80 -1.00 0.54
N ALA A 84 11.89 0.34 0.56
CA ALA A 84 11.90 1.11 1.79
C ALA A 84 10.59 0.91 2.59
N ASN A 85 9.44 0.93 1.93
CA ASN A 85 8.14 0.70 2.58
C ASN A 85 8.02 -0.74 3.13
N VAL A 86 8.54 -1.74 2.42
CA VAL A 86 8.64 -3.13 2.90
C VAL A 86 9.47 -3.20 4.18
N ILE A 87 10.64 -2.55 4.21
CA ILE A 87 11.52 -2.51 5.37
C ILE A 87 10.83 -1.82 6.55
N ILE A 88 10.20 -0.67 6.34
CA ILE A 88 9.46 0.08 7.38
C ILE A 88 8.36 -0.80 7.99
N ILE A 89 7.55 -1.47 7.17
CA ILE A 89 6.48 -2.36 7.66
C ILE A 89 7.08 -3.56 8.39
N ARG A 90 8.13 -4.18 7.84
CA ARG A 90 8.80 -5.35 8.46
C ARG A 90 9.39 -5.01 9.84
N LEU A 91 10.10 -3.89 9.94
CA LEU A 91 10.67 -3.41 11.20
C LEU A 91 9.58 -3.06 12.21
N SER A 92 8.47 -2.47 11.75
CA SER A 92 7.32 -2.15 12.62
C SER A 92 6.67 -3.42 13.16
N LEU A 93 6.49 -4.46 12.34
CA LEU A 93 5.94 -5.76 12.78
C LEU A 93 6.90 -6.50 13.72
N TYR A 94 8.21 -6.44 13.44
CA TYR A 94 9.24 -7.00 14.30
C TYR A 94 9.25 -6.33 15.69
N ALA A 95 9.17 -4.99 15.74
CA ALA A 95 9.07 -4.22 16.98
C ALA A 95 7.81 -4.55 17.81
N LEU A 96 6.77 -5.05 17.16
CA LEU A 96 5.52 -5.50 17.78
C LEU A 96 5.51 -7.00 18.13
N GLY A 97 6.65 -7.69 18.00
CA GLY A 97 6.78 -9.10 18.34
C GLY A 97 6.16 -10.06 17.33
N ASN A 98 5.83 -9.61 16.12
CA ASN A 98 5.31 -10.46 15.05
C ASN A 98 6.38 -10.66 13.96
N ALA A 99 7.34 -11.55 14.24
CA ALA A 99 8.44 -11.88 13.33
C ALA A 99 8.04 -12.87 12.22
N ASP A 100 6.96 -13.64 12.43
CA ASP A 100 6.55 -14.74 11.54
C ASP A 100 5.68 -14.29 10.34
N ALA A 101 5.39 -12.99 10.22
CA ALA A 101 4.64 -12.48 9.08
C ALA A 101 5.34 -12.84 7.76
N ALA A 102 4.58 -13.41 6.81
CA ALA A 102 5.13 -13.82 5.52
C ALA A 102 5.69 -12.61 4.74
N ILE A 103 6.92 -12.72 4.24
CA ILE A 103 7.58 -11.60 3.53
C ILE A 103 6.78 -11.20 2.28
N LEU A 104 6.22 -12.17 1.55
CA LEU A 104 5.41 -11.89 0.36
C LEU A 104 4.13 -11.10 0.70
N ASP A 105 3.53 -11.34 1.86
CA ASP A 105 2.38 -10.56 2.33
C ASP A 105 2.81 -9.11 2.59
N ILE A 106 3.95 -8.89 3.24
CA ILE A 106 4.49 -7.55 3.49
C ILE A 106 4.80 -6.82 2.19
N VAL A 107 5.44 -7.51 1.23
CA VAL A 107 5.72 -6.98 -0.12
C VAL A 107 4.43 -6.55 -0.81
N SER A 108 3.37 -7.35 -0.71
CA SER A 108 2.07 -6.99 -1.28
C SER A 108 1.46 -5.75 -0.62
N TYR A 109 1.45 -5.70 0.72
CA TYR A 109 0.87 -4.59 1.46
C TYR A 109 1.58 -3.27 1.18
N ALA A 110 2.91 -3.32 1.10
CA ALA A 110 3.74 -2.17 0.76
C ALA A 110 3.45 -1.64 -0.65
N GLY A 111 3.23 -2.55 -1.61
CA GLY A 111 3.08 -2.19 -3.02
C GLY A 111 1.68 -1.69 -3.40
N TYR A 112 0.65 -1.91 -2.57
CA TYR A 112 -0.67 -1.28 -2.78
C TYR A 112 -0.60 0.25 -2.79
N ALA A 113 0.45 0.87 -2.22
CA ALA A 113 0.68 2.31 -2.29
C ALA A 113 0.74 2.84 -3.73
N PHE A 114 1.20 2.03 -4.71
CA PHE A 114 1.21 2.44 -6.12
C PHE A 114 -0.18 2.66 -6.71
N VAL A 115 -1.23 2.08 -6.13
CA VAL A 115 -2.62 2.38 -6.54
C VAL A 115 -2.95 3.84 -6.22
N SER A 116 -2.64 4.29 -5.00
CA SER A 116 -2.82 5.69 -4.56
C SER A 116 -2.02 6.67 -5.42
N VAL A 117 -0.73 6.38 -5.63
CA VAL A 117 0.16 7.25 -6.40
C VAL A 117 -0.27 7.31 -7.88
N SER A 118 -0.69 6.18 -8.46
CA SER A 118 -1.19 6.15 -9.85
C SER A 118 -2.42 7.03 -10.03
N VAL A 119 -3.40 6.96 -9.12
CA VAL A 119 -4.59 7.83 -9.16
C VAL A 119 -4.22 9.30 -9.00
N SER A 120 -3.25 9.61 -8.13
CA SER A 120 -2.74 10.97 -7.96
C SER A 120 -2.13 11.52 -9.26
N ILE A 121 -1.24 10.76 -9.91
CA ILE A 121 -0.61 11.18 -11.17
C ILE A 121 -1.66 11.31 -12.27
N LEU A 122 -2.61 10.37 -12.36
CA LEU A 122 -3.70 10.44 -13.33
C LEU A 122 -4.53 11.72 -13.15
N SER A 123 -4.86 12.09 -11.90
CA SER A 123 -5.59 13.34 -11.63
C SER A 123 -4.82 14.57 -12.11
N ARG A 124 -3.49 14.57 -11.96
CA ARG A 124 -2.62 15.65 -12.44
C ARG A 124 -2.66 15.79 -13.96
N ILE A 125 -2.70 14.67 -14.68
CA ILE A 125 -2.80 14.65 -16.15
C ILE A 125 -4.13 15.26 -16.61
N ILE A 126 -5.23 14.94 -15.93
CA ILE A 126 -6.56 15.47 -16.25
C ILE A 126 -6.66 16.96 -15.91
N TRP A 127 -6.22 17.33 -14.71
CA TRP A 127 -6.21 18.70 -14.24
C TRP A 127 -5.12 18.93 -13.20
N SER A 128 -4.11 19.72 -13.53
CA SER A 128 -2.90 19.90 -12.72
C SER A 128 -3.17 20.29 -11.26
N TYR A 129 -4.15 21.16 -11.00
CA TYR A 129 -4.49 21.60 -9.65
C TYR A 129 -5.20 20.51 -8.82
N SER A 130 -5.89 19.57 -9.47
CA SER A 130 -6.59 18.49 -8.76
C SER A 130 -5.63 17.57 -8.00
N TYR A 131 -4.38 17.48 -8.45
CA TYR A 131 -3.32 16.71 -7.80
C TYR A 131 -3.17 17.06 -6.31
N TYR A 132 -3.24 18.35 -5.97
CA TYR A 132 -3.05 18.83 -4.60
C TYR A 132 -4.18 18.40 -3.66
N LEU A 133 -5.36 18.06 -4.20
CA LEU A 133 -6.50 17.54 -3.43
C LEU A 133 -6.56 16.01 -3.45
N VAL A 134 -6.31 15.40 -4.61
CA VAL A 134 -6.43 13.95 -4.80
C VAL A 134 -5.28 13.22 -4.09
N MET A 135 -4.06 13.74 -4.13
CA MET A 135 -2.90 13.07 -3.53
C MET A 135 -3.03 12.88 -2.01
N PRO A 136 -3.39 13.92 -1.21
CA PRO A 136 -3.63 13.72 0.22
C PRO A 136 -4.79 12.75 0.48
N TRP A 137 -5.85 12.82 -0.33
CA TRP A 137 -7.02 11.94 -0.22
C TRP A 137 -6.66 10.47 -0.44
N THR A 138 -5.97 10.14 -1.53
CA THR A 138 -5.60 8.75 -1.83
C THR A 138 -4.53 8.24 -0.87
N SER A 139 -3.63 9.11 -0.39
CA SER A 139 -2.66 8.79 0.66
C SER A 139 -3.34 8.43 1.97
N LEU A 140 -4.38 9.18 2.36
CA LEU A 140 -5.21 8.88 3.53
C LEU A 140 -5.94 7.53 3.38
N CYS A 141 -6.49 7.25 2.19
CA CYS A 141 -7.12 5.96 1.90
C CYS A 141 -6.12 4.81 2.05
N MET A 142 -4.91 4.94 1.46
CA MET A 142 -3.86 3.94 1.61
C MET A 142 -3.43 3.76 3.07
N ALA A 143 -3.28 4.86 3.82
CA ALA A 143 -2.92 4.84 5.23
C ALA A 143 -3.94 4.07 6.08
N ILE A 144 -5.24 4.31 5.87
CA ILE A 144 -6.30 3.59 6.58
C ILE A 144 -6.35 2.13 6.18
N PHE A 145 -6.24 1.83 4.88
CA PHE A 145 -6.16 0.46 4.39
C PHE A 145 -5.02 -0.30 5.08
N LEU A 146 -3.82 0.29 5.12
CA LEU A 146 -2.65 -0.30 5.77
C LEU A 146 -2.86 -0.51 7.26
N VAL A 147 -3.38 0.47 7.99
CA VAL A 147 -3.66 0.32 9.43
C VAL A 147 -4.65 -0.81 9.67
N LYS A 148 -5.73 -0.89 8.88
CA LYS A 148 -6.74 -1.93 9.07
C LYS A 148 -6.21 -3.33 8.76
N THR A 149 -5.40 -3.50 7.72
CA THR A 149 -4.79 -4.80 7.39
C THR A 149 -3.70 -5.18 8.39
N MET A 150 -2.79 -4.26 8.75
CA MET A 150 -1.69 -4.53 9.69
C MET A 150 -2.20 -4.85 11.10
N LYS A 151 -3.22 -4.13 11.57
CA LYS A 151 -3.87 -4.43 12.86
C LYS A 151 -4.31 -5.90 12.91
N ARG A 152 -4.79 -6.46 11.81
CA ARG A 152 -5.21 -7.88 11.73
C ARG A 152 -4.05 -8.85 11.63
N VAL A 153 -3.00 -8.53 10.86
CA VAL A 153 -1.78 -9.35 10.79
C VAL A 153 -1.19 -9.51 12.20
N LEU A 154 -1.15 -8.42 12.97
CA LEU A 154 -0.71 -8.41 14.37
C LEU A 154 -1.57 -9.32 15.26
N PHE A 155 -2.90 -9.17 15.23
CA PHE A 155 -3.80 -9.97 16.06
C PHE A 155 -3.95 -11.43 15.62
N ALA A 156 -3.59 -11.78 14.39
CA ALA A 156 -3.58 -13.16 13.94
C ALA A 156 -2.34 -13.93 14.44
N GLY A 157 -1.21 -13.25 14.62
CA GLY A 157 0.05 -13.87 15.07
C GLY A 157 0.23 -13.93 16.59
N VAL A 158 -0.34 -12.99 17.34
CA VAL A 158 -0.13 -12.88 18.80
C VAL A 158 -1.32 -13.48 19.56
N ARG A 159 -1.20 -14.75 19.97
CA ARG A 159 -2.14 -15.39 20.92
C ARG A 159 -1.93 -14.97 22.39
N THR A 160 -0.94 -14.12 22.67
CA THR A 160 -0.58 -13.70 24.02
C THR A 160 -0.89 -12.22 24.18
N TYR A 161 -2.12 -11.93 24.58
CA TYR A 161 -2.52 -10.58 24.98
C TYR A 161 -1.87 -10.28 26.33
N ASP A 162 -0.78 -9.51 26.35
CA ASP A 162 -0.54 -8.67 27.52
C ASP A 162 0.38 -7.45 27.31
N ARG A 163 -0.05 -6.36 27.96
CA ARG A 163 0.72 -5.21 28.49
C ARG A 163 1.20 -4.03 27.64
N ASP A 164 1.09 -3.98 26.31
CA ASP A 164 1.52 -2.75 25.58
C ASP A 164 0.63 -2.31 24.40
N SER A 165 -0.68 -2.22 24.65
CA SER A 165 -1.67 -1.72 23.68
C SER A 165 -1.29 -0.36 23.08
N SER A 166 -0.67 0.53 23.86
CA SER A 166 -0.32 1.88 23.40
C SER A 166 0.74 1.87 22.30
N LYS A 167 1.83 1.10 22.44
CA LYS A 167 2.88 0.99 21.40
C LYS A 167 2.35 0.51 20.05
N HIS A 168 1.38 -0.40 20.06
CA HIS A 168 0.73 -0.90 18.84
C HIS A 168 0.04 0.24 18.08
N HIS A 169 -0.70 1.09 18.78
CA HIS A 169 -1.39 2.22 18.16
C HIS A 169 -0.40 3.26 17.62
N TYR A 170 0.68 3.57 18.35
CA TYR A 170 1.71 4.49 17.86
C TYR A 170 2.44 3.97 16.62
N LEU A 171 2.82 2.69 16.58
CA LEU A 171 3.50 2.11 15.42
C LEU A 171 2.57 1.97 14.20
N LEU A 172 1.28 1.66 14.41
CA LEU A 172 0.29 1.71 13.33
C LEU A 172 0.10 3.13 12.79
N LEU A 173 0.03 4.12 13.67
CA LEU A 173 -0.06 5.53 13.28
C LEU A 173 1.22 6.00 12.56
N PHE A 174 2.39 5.53 12.98
CA PHE A 174 3.66 5.79 12.30
C PHE A 174 3.67 5.24 10.87
N MET A 175 3.26 3.99 10.67
CA MET A 175 3.13 3.39 9.33
C MET A 175 2.13 4.15 8.45
N ALA A 176 1.03 4.64 9.03
CA ALA A 176 0.04 5.47 8.36
C ALA A 176 0.63 6.82 7.94
N ALA A 177 1.31 7.50 8.86
CA ALA A 177 1.96 8.78 8.63
C ALA A 177 3.05 8.68 7.55
N ALA A 178 3.80 7.57 7.51
CA ALA A 178 4.81 7.30 6.51
C ALA A 178 4.26 7.19 5.06
N GLN A 179 2.97 6.92 4.88
CA GLN A 179 2.36 6.85 3.54
C GLN A 179 2.29 8.21 2.84
N PHE A 180 2.20 9.31 3.58
CA PHE A 180 2.16 10.67 3.02
C PHE A 180 3.50 11.09 2.39
N PRO A 181 4.65 11.08 3.10
CA PRO A 181 5.92 11.42 2.50
C PRO A 181 6.31 10.43 1.39
N LEU A 182 5.96 9.14 1.52
CA LEU A 182 6.17 8.17 0.46
C LEU A 182 5.39 8.54 -0.81
N SER A 183 4.08 8.80 -0.68
CA SER A 183 3.23 9.15 -1.82
C SER A 183 3.62 10.49 -2.45
N LEU A 184 3.98 11.48 -1.63
CA LEU A 184 4.53 12.76 -2.06
C LEU A 184 5.82 12.57 -2.84
N TRP A 185 6.76 11.81 -2.27
CA TRP A 185 8.04 11.57 -2.91
C TRP A 185 7.81 10.85 -4.24
N LEU A 186 7.11 9.71 -4.26
CA LEU A 186 6.81 8.95 -5.49
C LEU A 186 6.06 9.77 -6.54
N GLY A 187 5.03 10.52 -6.15
CA GLY A 187 4.23 11.38 -7.03
C GLY A 187 4.93 12.66 -7.51
N TYR A 188 6.03 13.05 -6.87
CA TYR A 188 6.83 14.20 -7.29
C TYR A 188 7.55 13.91 -8.60
N LEU A 189 7.00 14.42 -9.69
CA LEU A 189 7.61 14.43 -11.01
C LEU A 189 8.48 15.68 -11.14
N LYS A 190 9.80 15.49 -11.11
CA LYS A 190 10.76 16.60 -11.22
C LYS A 190 10.48 17.38 -12.51
N ASN A 191 10.37 18.70 -12.41
CA ASN A 191 10.17 19.63 -13.53
C ASN A 191 8.75 19.69 -14.15
N ILE A 192 7.72 19.23 -13.42
CA ILE A 192 6.29 19.47 -13.69
C ILE A 192 5.65 20.05 -12.43
#